data_AF-A0A443JQZ0-F1
#
_entry.id   AF-A0A443JQZ0-F1
#
_cell.length_a   1.000
_cell.length_b   1.000
_cell.length_c   1.000
_cell.angle_alpha   90.00
_cell.angle_beta   90.00
_cell.angle_gamma   90.00
#
_symmetry.space_group_name_H-M   'P 1'
#
loop_
_entity.id
_entity.type
_entity.pdbx_description
1 polymer ?
#
loop_
_entity_poly.entity_id
_entity_poly.type
_entity_poly.pdbx_seq_one_letter_code
_entity_poly.pdbx_strand_id
1 'polypeptide(L)' 'YLGLKLDDPSFNAPIYASLFDDEDGDTHSLIWSRPQRRDAN' A
#
# COMPACT_ATOMS: atom_id res chain seq x y z
N TYR A 1 6.85 12.44 -1.85
CA TYR A 1 5.79 11.50 -1.44
C TYR A 1 5.04 11.07 -2.69
N LEU A 2 4.97 9.77 -2.95
CA LEU A 2 4.22 9.22 -4.09
C LEU A 2 3.08 8.36 -3.55
N GLY A 3 1.84 8.76 -3.83
CA GLY A 3 0.67 7.95 -3.52
C GLY A 3 0.41 6.99 -4.68
N LEU A 4 0.45 5.69 -4.41
CA LEU A 4 0.14 4.64 -5.38
C LEU A 4 -1.14 3.92 -4.94
N LYS A 5 -2.13 3.87 -5.84
CA LYS A 5 -3.32 3.06 -5.67
C LYS A 5 -3.14 1.77 -6.47
N LEU A 6 -3.02 0.65 -5.76
CA LEU A 6 -2.90 -0.68 -6.36
C LEU A 6 -4.31 -1.28 -6.43
N ASP A 7 -4.91 -1.18 -7.61
CA ASP A 7 -6.20 -1.78 -7.98
C ASP A 7 -5.91 -3.02 -8.83
N ASP A 8 -5.46 -4.10 -8.19
CA ASP A 8 -5.21 -5.39 -8.84
C ASP A 8 -6.33 -6.38 -8.48
N PRO A 9 -6.93 -7.09 -9.45
CA PRO A 9 -8.02 -8.03 -9.20
C PRO A 9 -7.61 -9.24 -8.34
N SER A 10 -6.32 -9.47 -8.10
CA SER A 10 -5.83 -10.47 -7.14
C SER A 10 -5.96 -10.00 -5.69
N PHE A 11 -6.19 -8.70 -5.44
CA PHE A 11 -6.48 -8.17 -4.11
C PHE A 11 -7.98 -8.15 -3.83
N ASN A 12 -8.38 -8.44 -2.59
CA ASN A 12 -9.79 -8.44 -2.20
C ASN A 12 -10.43 -7.04 -2.19
N ALA A 13 -9.62 -5.98 -2.16
CA ALA A 13 -10.06 -4.61 -2.27
C ALA A 13 -8.87 -3.72 -2.65
N PRO A 14 -9.11 -2.53 -3.22
CA PRO A 14 -8.07 -1.59 -3.61
C PRO A 14 -7.17 -1.23 -2.43
N ILE A 15 -5.86 -1.31 -2.63
CA ILE A 15 -4.88 -0.97 -1.61
C ILE A 15 -4.29 0.40 -1.91
N TYR A 16 -4.24 1.23 -0.88
CA TYR A 16 -3.54 2.51 -0.93
C TYR A 16 -2.16 2.36 -0.28
N ALA A 17 -1.13 2.68 -1.04
CA ALA A 17 0.25 2.71 -0.60
C ALA A 17 0.82 4.12 -0.74
N SER A 18 1.57 4.55 0.26
CA SER A 18 2.31 5.81 0.25
C SER A 18 3.79 5.49 0.33
N LEU A 19 4.52 5.89 -0.70
CA LEU A 19 5.97 5.77 -0.78
C LEU A 19 6.61 7.08 -0.30
N PHE A 20 7.47 6.95 0.69
CA PHE A 20 8.27 8.03 1.25
C PHE A 20 9.74 7.79 0.91
N ASP A 21 10.39 8.85 0.45
CA ASP A 21 11.83 8.88 0.23
C ASP A 21 12.50 9.10 1.58
N ASP A 22 13.42 8.22 1.97
CA ASP A 22 14.25 8.44 3.15
C ASP A 22 15.36 9.45 2.82
N GLU A 23 15.82 10.21 3.81
CA GLU A 23 16.68 11.40 3.63
C GLU A 23 18.02 11.09 2.92
N ASP A 24 18.44 9.83 2.89
CA ASP A 24 19.65 9.35 2.20
C ASP A 24 19.41 8.89 0.74
N GLY A 25 18.16 8.83 0.27
CA GLY A 25 17.82 8.46 -1.12
C GLY A 25 18.05 6.98 -1.49
N ASP A 26 18.71 6.19 -0.64
CA ASP A 26 18.94 4.75 -0.83
C ASP A 26 17.76 3.88 -0.41
N THR A 27 16.89 4.40 0.46
CA THR A 27 15.78 3.63 1.02
C THR A 27 14.45 4.32 0.79
N HIS A 28 13.45 3.54 0.38
CA HIS A 28 12.08 4.02 0.31
C HIS A 28 11.21 3.31 1.34
N SER A 29 10.53 4.09 2.17
CA SER A 29 9.56 3.58 3.14
C SER A 29 8.19 3.47 2.49
N LEU A 30 7.69 2.24 2.34
CA LEU A 30 6.36 1.96 1.81
C LEU A 30 5.37 1.71 2.96
N ILE A 31 4.44 2.63 3.18
CA ILE A 31 3.34 2.46 4.14
C ILE A 31 2.08 2.08 3.37
N TRP A 32 1.48 0.95 3.74
CA TRP A 32 0.29 0.41 3.08
C TRP A 32 -0.62 -0.25 4.11
N SER A 33 -1.93 -0.06 3.93
CA SER A 33 -2.96 -0.64 4.80
C SER A 33 -3.81 -1.60 3.97
N ARG A 34 -3.83 -2.86 4.38
CA ARG A 34 -4.68 -3.88 3.74
C ARG A 34 -6.03 -3.89 4.43
N PRO A 35 -7.15 -3.75 3.70
CA PRO A 35 -8.47 -3.98 4.27
C PRO A 35 -8.53 -5.44 4.73
N GLN A 36 -8.81 -5.65 6.01
CA GLN A 36 -8.98 -6.98 6.58
C GLN A 36 -10.12 -7.65 5.81
N ARG A 37 -9.86 -8.80 5.18
CA ARG A 37 -10.93 -9.63 4.64
C ARG A 37 -11.90 -9.81 5.81
N ARG A 38 -13.12 -9.27 5.69
CA ARG A 38 -14.24 -9.83 6.43
C ARG A 38 -14.42 -11.22 5.81
N ASP A 39 -13.61 -12.17 6.26
CA ASP A 39 -14.05 -13.55 6.35
C ASP A 39 -15.24 -13.50 7.31
N ALA A 40 -16.41 -13.19 6.74
CA ALA A 40 -17.69 -13.34 7.39
C ALA A 40 -17.87 -14.84 7.57
N ASN A 41 -17.42 -15.34 8.72
CA ASN A 41 -17.90 -16.59 9.27
C ASN A 41 -19.32 -16.36 9.81
#